data_AF-A0A831UZH4-F1
#
_entry.id   AF-A0A831UZH4-F1
#
_cell.length_a   1.000
_cell.length_b   1.000
_cell.length_c   1.000
_cell.angle_alpha   90.00
_cell.angle_beta   90.00
_cell.angle_gamma   90.00
#
_symmetry.space_group_name_H-M   'P 1'
#
loop_
_entity.id
_entity.type
_entity.pdbx_description
1 polymer ?
#
loop_
_entity_poly.entity_id
_entity_poly.type
_entity_poly.pdbx_seq_one_letter_code
_entity_poly.pdbx_strand_id
1 'polypeptide(L)' 'MKIAHISDAHLGRQQYHLPEREEDYFQAFAEALRLAKGADAVVITGDLM' A
#
# COMPACT_ATOMS: atom_id res chain seq x y z
N MET A 1 19.48 10.16 -6.26
CA MET A 1 18.70 9.53 -5.19
C MET A 1 17.22 9.66 -5.53
N LYS A 2 16.53 8.55 -5.76
CA LYS A 2 15.09 8.45 -6.01
C LYS A 2 14.41 7.88 -4.77
N ILE A 3 13.32 8.49 -4.34
CA ILE A 3 12.56 8.06 -3.18
C ILE A 3 11.12 7.80 -3.62
N ALA A 4 10.56 6.65 -3.23
CA ALA A 4 9.13 6.40 -3.32
C ALA A 4 8.48 6.77 -1.99
N HIS A 5 7.48 7.66 -2.03
CA HIS A 5 6.71 8.04 -0.85
C HIS A 5 5.28 7.52 -1.01
N ILE A 6 4.85 6.64 -0.10
CA ILE A 6 3.56 5.96 -0.13
C ILE A 6 2.87 6.24 1.21
N SER A 7 1.57 6.50 1.22
CA SER A 7 0.80 6.79 2.43
C SER A 7 -0.54 6.09 2.44
N ASP A 8 -1.09 5.86 3.65
CA ASP A 8 -2.50 5.50 3.90
C ASP A 8 -2.97 4.24 3.15
N ALA A 9 -2.24 3.14 3.34
CA ALA A 9 -2.54 1.86 2.71
C ALA A 9 -3.76 1.15 3.33
N HIS A 10 -4.09 1.45 4.59
CA HIS A 10 -5.24 0.90 5.32
C HIS A 10 -5.37 -0.64 5.21
N LEU A 11 -4.25 -1.35 5.38
CA LEU A 11 -4.22 -2.81 5.25
C LEU A 11 -5.08 -3.49 6.32
N GLY A 12 -5.88 -4.48 5.93
CA GLY A 12 -6.85 -5.14 6.82
C GLY A 12 -8.24 -4.49 6.79
N ARG A 13 -8.44 -3.42 6.01
CA ARG A 13 -9.75 -2.78 5.91
C ARG A 13 -10.74 -3.59 5.06
N GLN A 14 -11.77 -4.11 5.72
CA GLN A 14 -12.92 -4.76 5.07
C GLN A 14 -14.01 -3.73 4.73
N GLN A 15 -13.83 -3.00 3.62
CA GLN A 15 -14.83 -2.05 3.17
C GLN A 15 -16.20 -2.75 2.97
N TYR A 16 -17.27 -2.17 3.51
CA TYR A 16 -18.62 -2.74 3.49
C TYR A 16 -18.77 -4.12 4.17
N HIS A 17 -17.84 -4.52 5.04
CA HIS A 17 -17.78 -5.86 5.66
C HIS A 17 -17.62 -7.00 4.64
N LEU A 18 -17.05 -6.69 3.47
CA LEU A 18 -16.77 -7.66 2.43
C LEU A 18 -15.31 -8.14 2.56
N PRO A 19 -15.06 -9.45 2.75
CA PRO A 19 -13.70 -9.97 2.90
C PRO A 19 -12.86 -9.77 1.62
N GLU A 20 -13.48 -9.79 0.44
CA GLU A 20 -12.78 -9.52 -0.82
C GLU A 20 -12.21 -8.09 -0.90
N ARG A 21 -12.83 -7.14 -0.19
CA ARG A 21 -12.35 -5.75 -0.19
C ARG A 21 -11.04 -5.59 0.56
N GLU A 22 -10.79 -6.41 1.58
CA GLU A 22 -9.50 -6.42 2.28
C GLU A 22 -8.36 -6.85 1.33
N GLU A 23 -8.60 -7.87 0.50
CA GLU A 23 -7.65 -8.31 -0.53
C GLU A 23 -7.37 -7.20 -1.56
N ASP A 24 -8.37 -6.41 -1.94
CA ASP A 24 -8.18 -5.28 -2.87
C ASP A 24 -7.17 -4.25 -2.33
N TYR A 25 -7.18 -3.95 -1.02
CA TYR A 25 -6.19 -3.07 -0.39
C TYR A 25 -4.79 -3.69 -0.42
N PHE A 26 -4.66 -4.98 -0.10
CA PHE A 26 -3.37 -5.69 -0.16
C PHE A 26 -2.80 -5.69 -1.58
N GLN A 27 -3.62 -5.97 -2.59
CA GLN A 27 -3.19 -5.99 -3.99
C GLN A 27 -2.76 -4.61 -4.48
N ALA A 28 -3.51 -3.56 -4.13
CA ALA A 28 -3.16 -2.18 -4.48
C ALA A 28 -1.82 -1.76 -3.85
N PHE A 29 -1.60 -2.08 -2.57
CA PHE A 29 -0.34 -1.77 -1.90
C PHE A 29 0.83 -2.58 -2.48
N ALA A 30 0.64 -3.86 -2.77
CA ALA A 30 1.64 -4.69 -3.43
C ALA A 30 2.01 -4.14 -4.82
N GLU A 31 1.05 -3.62 -5.57
CA GLU A 31 1.31 -2.96 -6.85
C GLU A 31 2.13 -1.66 -6.67
N ALA A 32 1.79 -0.83 -5.69
CA ALA A 32 2.57 0.36 -5.37
C ALA A 32 4.04 0.01 -5.04
N LEU A 33 4.27 -1.06 -4.28
CA LEU A 33 5.62 -1.56 -3.99
C LEU A 33 6.34 -2.10 -5.23
N ARG A 34 5.64 -2.75 -6.16
CA ARG A 34 6.22 -3.19 -7.45
C ARG A 34 6.68 -2.00 -8.28
N LEU A 35 5.88 -0.94 -8.35
CA LEU A 35 6.24 0.31 -9.03
C LEU A 35 7.40 1.04 -8.35
N ALA A 36 7.55 0.88 -7.02
CA ALA A 36 8.62 1.47 -6.24
C ALA A 36 9.98 0.75 -6.36
N LYS A 37 10.07 -0.41 -7.03
CA LYS A 37 11.31 -1.22 -7.13
C LYS A 37 12.56 -0.48 -7.62
N GLY A 38 12.38 0.61 -8.39
CA GLY A 38 13.49 1.42 -8.90
C GLY A 38 13.93 2.58 -7.99
N ALA A 39 13.33 2.72 -6.81
CA ALA A 39 13.72 3.74 -5.84
C ALA A 39 14.88 3.27 -4.96
N ASP A 40 15.72 4.22 -4.55
CA ASP A 40 16.82 3.98 -3.61
C ASP A 40 16.31 3.81 -2.17
N ALA A 41 15.12 4.36 -1.88
CA ALA A 41 14.42 4.20 -0.60
C ALA A 41 12.90 4.26 -0.79
N VAL A 42 12.17 3.57 0.09
CA VAL A 42 10.71 3.67 0.21
C VAL A 42 10.38 4.25 1.58
N VAL A 43 9.59 5.32 1.60
CA VAL A 43 9.10 5.96 2.81
C VAL A 43 7.60 5.72 2.87
N ILE A 44 7.17 4.96 3.88
CA ILE A 44 5.75 4.72 4.16
C ILE A 44 5.34 5.65 5.31
N THR A 45 4.29 6.43 5.08
CA THR A 45 3.71 7.33 6.08
C THR A 45 2.21 7.07 6.22
N GLY A 46 1.58 7.67 7.23
CA GLY A 46 0.14 7.52 7.44
C GLY A 46 -0.27 6.08 7.77
N ASP A 47 -1.57 5.82 7.72
CA ASP A 47 -2.17 4.60 8.25
C ASP A 47 -1.84 3.38 7.38
N LEU A 48 -0.79 2.66 7.77
CA LEU A 48 -0.41 1.41 7.12
C LEU A 48 -1.41 0.28 7.39
N MET A 49 -1.96 0.22 8.61
CA MET A 49 -2.95 -0.79 9.04
C MET A 49 -4.22 -0.10 9.52
#